data_AF-A0AA38WE84-F1
#
_entry.id   AF-A0AA38WE84-F1
#
_cell.length_a   1.000
_cell.length_b   1.000
_cell.length_c   1.000
_cell.angle_alpha   90.00
_cell.angle_beta   90.00
_cell.angle_gamma   90.00
#
_symmetry.space_group_name_H-M   'P 1'
#
loop_
_entity.id
_entity.type
_entity.pdbx_description
1 polymer ?
#
loop_
_entity_poly.entity_id
_entity_poly.type
_entity_poly.pdbx_seq_one_letter_code
_entity_poly.pdbx_strand_id
1 'polypeptide(L)'
;MVARNQHYVVPVTWGASINFSIVQFFVALLFAVFFVGAVYIAGEYVTFNMIPVSEGDTFSGDDDSLQSSECNLFSGKWVFDNESYPLYKEKDCSFMSDQLACNKFGRKDLNYQHWRWQPHHCDLPRFNATRLLERLRNKRMVFVGDSLNRGQWVSMVCLLDSSIHDPKLKYMHNNGSNLITFKALGYNASVEFYWAPLLVESNSDDPTNHRLPERIVRSQSIEKHARAWTDADILVFNSYLWWRRPHIKVLWGSFEDTNGIYKEVEMIRSYELALKTWSDWLEIQVNRNKTQLFFMSMSPTHERAEEWGASNDQNCYSETDLITKEGYTGRGTDPKMMKVVENSIDELKTRGIKVEMINITQLSEYRKEGHPSIYRKQWEKLNEEQLSNPNSYSDCIHWCLPGVPDVWNELLYAYIFRQ
;
A
#
# COMPACT_ATOMS: atom_id res chain seq x y z
N MET A 1 -69.52 11.33 40.97
CA MET A 1 -68.69 11.30 42.19
C MET A 1 -67.72 10.14 42.09
N VAL A 2 -66.46 10.43 41.74
CA VAL A 2 -65.37 9.45 41.67
C VAL A 2 -64.18 10.13 42.34
N ALA A 3 -63.75 9.61 43.49
CA ALA A 3 -62.65 10.15 44.28
C ALA A 3 -61.32 9.59 43.76
N ARG A 4 -60.36 10.48 43.43
CA ARG A 4 -59.00 10.15 42.98
C ARG A 4 -58.05 10.27 44.17
N ASN A 5 -57.39 9.16 44.49
CA ASN A 5 -56.31 9.09 45.49
C ASN A 5 -55.06 9.85 45.01
N GLN A 6 -54.49 10.66 45.90
CA GLN A 6 -53.17 11.27 45.76
C GLN A 6 -52.09 10.26 46.13
N HIS A 7 -51.12 10.05 45.23
CA HIS A 7 -49.91 9.28 45.50
C HIS A 7 -48.86 10.18 46.17
N TYR A 8 -48.42 9.79 47.37
CA TYR A 8 -47.24 10.34 48.03
C TYR A 8 -45.97 9.71 47.44
N VAL A 9 -45.03 10.56 47.03
CA VAL A 9 -43.68 10.17 46.58
C VAL A 9 -42.77 10.11 47.82
N VAL A 10 -42.17 8.95 48.08
CA VAL A 10 -41.13 8.76 49.10
C VAL A 10 -39.77 8.74 48.37
N PRO A 11 -38.76 9.52 48.79
CA PRO A 11 -37.42 9.43 48.22
C PRO A 11 -36.67 8.26 48.86
N VAL A 12 -36.12 7.36 48.02
CA VAL A 12 -35.21 6.30 48.45
C VAL A 12 -33.80 6.87 48.50
N THR A 13 -33.22 7.01 49.69
CA THR A 13 -31.80 7.31 49.88
C THR A 13 -30.99 6.01 49.88
N TRP A 14 -30.08 5.86 48.92
CA TRP A 14 -29.08 4.81 48.94
C TRP A 14 -27.93 5.23 49.87
N GLY A 15 -27.94 4.74 51.11
CA GLY A 15 -26.81 4.81 52.02
C GLY A 15 -26.08 3.47 52.04
N ALA A 16 -24.98 3.34 51.28
CA ALA A 16 -24.05 2.22 51.44
C ALA A 16 -23.10 2.54 52.60
N SER A 17 -23.33 1.96 53.77
CA SER A 17 -22.37 1.96 54.87
C SER A 17 -21.30 0.89 54.59
N ILE A 18 -20.14 1.30 54.13
CA ILE A 18 -18.96 0.44 54.03
C ILE A 18 -18.34 0.35 55.43
N ASN A 19 -18.73 -0.66 56.21
CA ASN A 19 -18.01 -1.03 57.43
C ASN A 19 -16.72 -1.75 57.05
N PHE A 20 -15.65 -0.99 56.79
CA PHE A 20 -14.30 -1.53 56.71
C PHE A 20 -13.90 -2.01 58.10
N SER A 21 -13.89 -3.33 58.31
CA SER A 21 -13.41 -3.90 59.57
C SER A 21 -11.92 -3.57 59.71
N ILE A 22 -11.50 -3.13 60.90
CA ILE A 22 -10.09 -2.90 61.26
C ILE A 22 -9.22 -4.11 60.89
N VAL A 23 -9.80 -5.32 60.92
CA VAL A 23 -9.14 -6.57 60.51
C VAL A 23 -8.76 -6.55 59.02
N GLN A 24 -9.62 -6.04 58.13
CA GLN A 24 -9.33 -5.96 56.69
C GLN A 24 -8.22 -4.96 56.38
N PHE A 25 -8.12 -3.88 57.16
CA PHE A 25 -7.02 -2.91 57.04
C PHE A 25 -5.67 -3.55 57.39
N PHE A 26 -5.59 -4.30 58.49
CA PHE A 26 -4.35 -4.98 58.89
C PHE A 26 -3.97 -6.12 57.94
N VAL A 27 -4.94 -6.84 57.36
CA VAL A 27 -4.67 -7.86 56.35
C VAL A 27 -4.12 -7.22 55.07
N ALA A 28 -4.71 -6.11 54.60
CA ALA A 28 -4.19 -5.39 53.43
C ALA A 28 -2.78 -4.83 53.67
N LEU A 29 -2.49 -4.33 54.88
CA LEU A 29 -1.17 -3.86 55.27
C LEU A 29 -0.12 -4.99 55.24
N LEU A 30 -0.47 -6.19 55.74
CA LEU A 30 0.40 -7.37 55.71
C LEU A 30 0.72 -7.79 54.27
N PHE A 31 -0.27 -7.80 53.38
CA PHE A 31 -0.05 -8.10 51.96
C PHE A 31 0.85 -7.06 51.28
N ALA A 32 0.68 -5.77 51.59
CA ALA A 32 1.52 -4.72 51.04
C ALA A 32 2.97 -4.84 51.51
N VAL A 33 3.20 -5.11 52.80
CA VAL A 33 4.55 -5.31 53.36
C VAL A 33 5.22 -6.55 52.75
N PHE A 34 4.48 -7.65 52.57
CA PHE A 34 5.01 -8.86 51.94
C PHE A 34 5.37 -8.62 50.47
N PHE A 35 4.54 -7.89 49.74
CA PHE A 35 4.77 -7.58 48.32
C PHE A 35 6.00 -6.68 48.13
N VAL A 36 6.15 -5.64 48.97
CA VAL A 36 7.33 -4.76 48.94
C VAL A 36 8.61 -5.52 49.33
N GLY A 37 8.52 -6.41 50.32
CA GLY A 37 9.64 -7.28 50.70
C GLY A 37 10.07 -8.24 49.58
N ALA A 38 9.11 -8.83 48.87
CA ALA A 38 9.39 -9.73 47.74
C ALA A 38 10.05 -8.98 46.56
N VAL A 39 9.61 -7.76 46.26
CA VAL A 39 10.21 -6.91 45.22
C VAL A 39 11.63 -6.47 45.61
N TYR A 40 11.88 -6.13 46.88
CA TYR A 40 13.20 -5.75 47.36
C TYR A 40 14.20 -6.93 47.25
N ILE A 41 13.80 -8.13 47.66
CA ILE A 41 14.64 -9.33 47.56
C ILE A 41 14.92 -9.72 46.10
N ALA A 42 13.91 -9.59 45.21
CA ALA A 42 14.11 -9.84 43.77
C ALA A 42 15.06 -8.80 43.13
N GLY A 43 15.02 -7.54 43.58
CA GLY A 43 15.92 -6.49 43.13
C GLY A 43 17.39 -6.75 43.48
N GLU A 44 17.67 -7.20 44.71
CA GLU A 44 19.03 -7.57 45.13
C GLU A 44 19.56 -8.83 44.43
N TYR A 45 18.68 -9.77 44.07
CA TYR A 45 19.07 -10.98 43.31
C TYR A 45 19.51 -10.66 41.87
N VAL A 46 18.96 -9.59 41.26
CA VAL A 46 19.32 -9.17 39.89
C VAL A 46 20.62 -8.39 39.87
N THR A 47 20.92 -7.58 40.90
CA THR A 47 22.19 -6.84 40.98
C THR A 47 23.39 -7.73 41.33
N PHE A 48 23.19 -8.86 42.02
CA PHE A 48 24.28 -9.79 42.36
C PHE A 48 24.79 -10.63 41.16
N ASN A 49 24.03 -10.73 40.06
CA ASN A 49 24.37 -11.54 38.88
C ASN A 49 24.97 -10.76 37.69
N MET A 50 25.33 -9.48 37.85
CA MET A 50 26.10 -8.76 36.83
C MET A 50 27.61 -8.90 37.07
N ILE A 51 28.25 -9.78 36.31
CA ILE A 51 29.71 -9.87 36.20
C ILE A 51 30.22 -8.65 35.41
N PRO A 52 31.24 -7.90 35.87
CA PRO A 52 31.81 -6.81 35.10
C PRO A 52 32.78 -7.37 34.05
N VAL A 53 32.59 -6.98 32.78
CA VAL A 53 33.52 -7.31 31.68
C VAL A 53 34.68 -6.33 31.71
N SER A 54 35.90 -6.86 31.87
CA SER A 54 37.17 -6.14 31.80
C SER A 54 37.55 -5.84 30.35
N GLU A 55 37.99 -4.60 30.09
CA GLU A 55 38.68 -4.21 28.85
C GLU A 55 40.06 -4.87 28.75
N GLY A 56 40.45 -5.24 27.53
CA GLY A 56 41.83 -5.48 27.12
C GLY A 56 42.19 -6.95 26.88
N ASP A 57 42.09 -7.40 25.62
CA ASP A 57 43.26 -7.95 24.92
C ASP A 57 43.00 -8.11 23.42
N THR A 58 43.98 -7.69 22.63
CA THR A 58 44.00 -7.72 21.18
C THR A 58 44.35 -9.13 20.72
N PHE A 59 43.44 -9.82 20.03
CA PHE A 59 43.76 -11.04 19.30
C PHE A 59 43.23 -10.95 17.88
N SER A 60 44.16 -11.04 16.93
CA SER A 60 43.91 -11.17 15.51
C SER A 60 43.28 -12.53 15.25
N GLY A 61 42.04 -12.48 14.76
CA GLY A 61 41.34 -13.62 14.21
C GLY A 61 40.36 -13.09 13.19
N ASP A 62 40.52 -13.50 11.93
CA ASP A 62 39.53 -13.35 10.89
C ASP A 62 38.23 -14.00 11.37
N ASP A 63 37.35 -13.20 11.95
CA ASP A 63 35.94 -13.53 12.14
C ASP A 63 35.16 -12.62 11.18
N ASP A 64 34.79 -13.21 10.05
CA ASP A 64 33.78 -12.71 9.13
C ASP A 64 32.42 -12.78 9.83
N SER A 65 32.26 -12.00 10.91
CA SER A 65 30.97 -11.63 11.44
C SER A 65 30.48 -10.40 10.67
N LEU A 66 30.27 -10.57 9.37
CA LEU A 66 29.21 -9.85 8.69
C LEU A 66 27.92 -10.21 9.44
N GLN A 67 27.59 -9.42 10.47
CA GLN A 67 26.19 -9.13 10.76
C GLN A 67 25.56 -8.91 9.39
N SER A 68 24.73 -9.85 8.95
CA SER A 68 24.09 -9.76 7.63
C SER A 68 23.27 -8.49 7.65
N SER A 69 23.85 -7.40 7.17
CA SER A 69 23.19 -6.11 7.06
C SER A 69 21.96 -6.39 6.22
N GLU A 70 20.80 -6.27 6.83
CA GLU A 70 19.54 -6.55 6.22
C GLU A 70 19.47 -5.82 4.86
N CYS A 71 19.52 -6.55 3.74
CA CYS A 71 19.69 -5.90 2.44
C CYS A 71 18.52 -4.97 2.13
N ASN A 72 18.81 -3.68 1.93
CA ASN A 72 17.82 -2.72 1.51
C ASN A 72 17.53 -2.87 0.01
N LEU A 73 16.46 -3.61 -0.32
CA LEU A 73 16.04 -3.85 -1.71
C LEU A 73 15.62 -2.59 -2.45
N PHE A 74 15.38 -1.47 -1.77
CA PHE A 74 14.94 -0.20 -2.36
C PHE A 74 16.09 0.78 -2.63
N SER A 75 17.31 0.44 -2.21
CA SER A 75 18.53 1.22 -2.49
C SER A 75 19.36 0.49 -3.53
N GLY A 76 19.50 1.10 -4.70
CA GLY A 76 20.06 0.44 -5.88
C GLY A 76 20.09 1.34 -7.10
N LYS A 77 20.28 0.72 -8.26
CA LYS A 77 20.31 1.39 -9.56
C LYS A 77 19.60 0.56 -10.62
N TRP A 78 19.13 1.25 -11.66
CA TRP A 78 18.67 0.60 -12.87
C TRP A 78 19.84 0.11 -13.71
N VAL A 79 19.75 -1.13 -14.16
CA VAL A 79 20.75 -1.79 -15.01
C VAL A 79 20.05 -2.26 -16.27
N PHE A 80 20.64 -1.95 -17.43
CA PHE A 80 20.12 -2.40 -18.72
C PHE A 80 20.47 -3.89 -18.91
N ASP A 81 19.48 -4.70 -19.22
CA ASP A 81 19.57 -6.14 -19.42
C ASP A 81 18.54 -6.57 -20.47
N ASN A 82 18.98 -6.61 -21.73
CA ASN A 82 18.16 -7.07 -22.85
C ASN A 82 18.24 -8.58 -23.09
N GLU A 83 18.99 -9.31 -22.25
CA GLU A 83 19.09 -10.77 -22.31
C GLU A 83 17.99 -11.43 -21.48
N SER A 84 17.73 -10.92 -20.28
CA SER A 84 16.77 -11.49 -19.33
C SER A 84 15.44 -10.74 -19.21
N TYR A 85 15.37 -9.46 -19.62
CA TYR A 85 14.16 -8.64 -19.57
C TYR A 85 13.64 -8.28 -20.97
N PRO A 86 12.32 -8.04 -21.13
CA PRO A 86 11.29 -8.12 -20.10
C PRO A 86 10.95 -9.57 -19.71
N LEU A 87 10.35 -9.76 -18.54
CA LEU A 87 9.98 -11.08 -18.01
C LEU A 87 8.86 -11.79 -18.81
N TYR A 88 8.12 -11.01 -19.60
CA TYR A 88 7.13 -11.49 -20.56
C TYR A 88 7.02 -10.46 -21.71
N LYS A 89 6.48 -10.86 -22.86
CA LYS A 89 6.21 -9.92 -23.96
C LYS A 89 4.77 -9.43 -23.87
N GLU A 90 4.55 -8.16 -24.22
CA GLU A 90 3.21 -7.54 -24.20
C GLU A 90 2.15 -8.40 -24.92
N LYS A 91 2.48 -8.89 -26.12
CA LYS A 91 1.60 -9.70 -26.95
C LYS A 91 1.27 -11.09 -26.40
N ASP A 92 2.09 -11.60 -25.47
CA ASP A 92 1.94 -12.93 -24.89
C ASP A 92 1.04 -12.89 -23.64
N CYS A 93 0.73 -11.70 -23.10
CA CYS A 93 -0.21 -11.53 -21.99
C CYS A 93 -1.67 -11.44 -22.50
N SER A 94 -2.46 -12.45 -22.17
CA SER A 94 -3.86 -12.59 -22.59
C SER A 94 -4.80 -11.59 -21.91
N PHE A 95 -4.37 -11.04 -20.77
CA PHE A 95 -5.16 -10.15 -19.91
C PHE A 95 -4.63 -8.71 -19.92
N MET A 96 -3.82 -8.35 -20.92
CA MET A 96 -3.23 -7.03 -21.03
C MET A 96 -4.31 -5.94 -21.12
N SER A 97 -4.12 -4.86 -20.37
CA SER A 97 -4.98 -3.67 -20.44
C SER A 97 -4.57 -2.77 -21.61
N ASP A 98 -5.55 -2.36 -22.42
CA ASP A 98 -5.36 -1.39 -23.49
C ASP A 98 -4.85 -0.01 -23.02
N GLN A 99 -4.94 0.28 -21.71
CA GLN A 99 -4.36 1.51 -21.12
C GLN A 99 -2.84 1.44 -20.95
N LEU A 100 -2.26 0.23 -20.96
CA LEU A 100 -0.86 -0.03 -20.61
C LEU A 100 -0.07 -0.73 -21.74
N ALA A 101 -0.76 -1.18 -22.80
CA ALA A 101 -0.22 -1.92 -23.94
C ALA A 101 0.48 -1.00 -24.98
N CYS A 102 1.60 -0.41 -24.62
CA CYS A 102 2.21 0.66 -25.42
C CYS A 102 2.65 0.23 -26.82
N ASN A 103 3.15 -0.99 -26.99
CA ASN A 103 3.56 -1.50 -28.31
C ASN A 103 2.36 -1.65 -29.24
N LYS A 104 1.25 -2.22 -28.73
CA LYS A 104 -0.04 -2.31 -29.44
C LYS A 104 -0.54 -0.95 -29.92
N PHE A 105 -0.32 0.10 -29.13
CA PHE A 105 -0.72 1.47 -29.45
C PHE A 105 0.37 2.30 -30.14
N GLY A 106 1.36 1.64 -30.74
CA GLY A 106 2.25 2.26 -31.72
C GLY A 106 3.63 2.65 -31.23
N ARG A 107 3.95 2.45 -29.94
CA ARG A 107 5.29 2.75 -29.41
C ARG A 107 6.34 1.88 -30.10
N LYS A 108 7.46 2.48 -30.52
CA LYS A 108 8.53 1.81 -31.28
C LYS A 108 9.85 1.71 -30.53
N ASP A 109 10.13 2.67 -29.66
CA ASP A 109 11.21 2.61 -28.70
C ASP A 109 10.83 1.62 -27.59
N LEU A 110 11.37 0.40 -27.63
CA LEU A 110 11.06 -0.66 -26.66
C LEU A 110 12.16 -0.84 -25.60
N ASN A 111 13.22 -0.02 -25.64
CA ASN A 111 14.36 -0.12 -24.73
C ASN A 111 13.97 0.07 -23.25
N TYR A 112 12.89 0.80 -22.97
CA TYR A 112 12.36 0.98 -21.61
C TYR A 112 11.99 -0.36 -20.92
N GLN A 113 11.72 -1.41 -21.69
CA GLN A 113 11.33 -2.74 -21.20
C GLN A 113 12.53 -3.56 -20.69
N HIS A 114 13.75 -3.16 -21.03
CA HIS A 114 14.99 -3.91 -20.75
C HIS A 114 15.74 -3.39 -19.53
N TRP A 115 15.08 -2.65 -18.66
CA TRP A 115 15.69 -2.16 -17.41
C TRP A 115 15.27 -3.02 -16.24
N ARG A 116 16.25 -3.51 -15.49
CA ARG A 116 16.06 -4.23 -14.22
C ARG A 116 16.60 -3.43 -13.05
N TRP A 117 16.05 -3.65 -11.87
CA TRP A 117 16.54 -3.02 -10.64
C TRP A 117 17.59 -3.89 -9.96
N GLN A 118 18.74 -3.31 -9.65
CA GLN A 118 19.83 -3.95 -8.91
C GLN A 118 20.03 -3.24 -7.57
N PRO A 119 19.65 -3.86 -6.44
CA PRO A 119 20.02 -3.37 -5.11
C PRO A 119 21.55 -3.29 -4.96
N HIS A 120 22.06 -2.34 -4.18
CA HIS A 120 23.51 -2.11 -4.08
C HIS A 120 24.29 -3.24 -3.38
N HIS A 121 23.68 -3.92 -2.41
CA HIS A 121 24.37 -4.85 -1.52
C HIS A 121 23.87 -6.30 -1.62
N CYS A 122 22.93 -6.57 -2.53
CA CYS A 122 22.45 -7.91 -2.81
C CYS A 122 21.74 -7.99 -4.17
N ASP A 123 21.37 -9.20 -4.55
CA ASP A 123 20.56 -9.44 -5.75
C ASP A 123 19.07 -9.54 -5.41
N LEU A 124 18.26 -8.98 -6.30
CA LEU A 124 16.81 -9.18 -6.27
C LEU A 124 16.50 -10.61 -6.73
N PRO A 125 15.75 -11.41 -5.96
CA PRO A 125 15.39 -12.76 -6.38
C PRO A 125 14.55 -12.70 -7.66
N ARG A 126 14.98 -13.44 -8.69
CA ARG A 126 14.28 -13.52 -9.97
C ARG A 126 12.85 -14.01 -9.76
N PHE A 127 11.88 -13.33 -10.38
CA PHE A 127 10.49 -13.72 -10.31
C PHE A 127 10.28 -15.13 -10.85
N ASN A 128 9.61 -15.98 -10.07
CA ASN A 128 9.21 -17.32 -10.48
C ASN A 128 7.70 -17.48 -10.29
N ALA A 129 6.97 -17.47 -11.42
CA ALA A 129 5.53 -17.53 -11.47
C ALA A 129 4.98 -18.81 -10.83
N THR A 130 5.55 -19.98 -11.13
CA THR A 130 5.16 -21.27 -10.55
C THR A 130 5.31 -21.25 -9.02
N ARG A 131 6.44 -20.74 -8.52
CA ARG A 131 6.68 -20.63 -7.07
C ARG A 131 5.67 -19.70 -6.40
N LEU A 132 5.33 -18.57 -7.02
CA LEU A 132 4.29 -17.68 -6.50
C LEU A 132 2.90 -18.34 -6.53
N LEU A 133 2.54 -19.01 -7.62
CA LEU A 133 1.27 -19.74 -7.73
C LEU A 133 1.13 -20.86 -6.69
N GLU A 134 2.21 -21.60 -6.41
CA GLU A 134 2.24 -22.57 -5.30
C GLU A 134 2.07 -21.88 -3.94
N ARG A 135 2.74 -20.75 -3.72
CA ARG A 135 2.58 -19.95 -2.50
C ARG A 135 1.15 -19.41 -2.33
N LEU A 136 0.43 -19.23 -3.44
CA LEU A 136 -0.97 -18.79 -3.52
C LEU A 136 -1.97 -19.95 -3.63
N ARG A 137 -1.53 -21.21 -3.55
CA ARG A 137 -2.44 -22.36 -3.66
C ARG A 137 -3.52 -22.30 -2.58
N ASN A 138 -4.79 -22.37 -3.00
CA ASN A 138 -5.98 -22.19 -2.15
C ASN A 138 -6.06 -20.82 -1.44
N LYS A 139 -5.41 -19.79 -1.97
CA LYS A 139 -5.33 -18.46 -1.34
C LYS A 139 -5.79 -17.34 -2.27
N ARG A 140 -6.09 -16.20 -1.66
CA ARG A 140 -6.47 -14.96 -2.33
C ARG A 140 -5.42 -13.88 -2.08
N MET A 141 -4.95 -13.28 -3.16
CA MET A 141 -4.14 -12.06 -3.13
C MET A 141 -4.96 -10.91 -3.71
N VAL A 142 -5.09 -9.80 -2.99
CA VAL A 142 -5.93 -8.67 -3.40
C VAL A 142 -5.13 -7.38 -3.40
N PHE A 143 -5.08 -6.74 -4.55
CA PHE A 143 -4.60 -5.37 -4.73
C PHE A 143 -5.75 -4.40 -4.50
N VAL A 144 -5.55 -3.37 -3.71
CA VAL A 144 -6.58 -2.42 -3.29
C VAL A 144 -6.05 -1.00 -3.42
N GLY A 145 -6.66 -0.20 -4.27
CA GLY A 145 -6.22 1.18 -4.41
C GLY A 145 -6.69 1.87 -5.67
N ASP A 146 -5.82 2.75 -6.17
CA ASP A 146 -6.07 3.59 -7.34
C ASP A 146 -5.65 2.92 -8.66
N SER A 147 -5.62 3.69 -9.74
CA SER A 147 -5.29 3.18 -11.07
C SER A 147 -3.85 2.71 -11.22
N LEU A 148 -2.92 3.15 -10.37
CA LEU A 148 -1.53 2.69 -10.38
C LEU A 148 -1.43 1.29 -9.78
N ASN A 149 -2.20 1.02 -8.71
CA ASN A 149 -2.27 -0.32 -8.14
C ASN A 149 -3.03 -1.29 -9.05
N ARG A 150 -4.00 -0.79 -9.83
CA ARG A 150 -4.56 -1.56 -10.96
C ARG A 150 -3.49 -1.92 -12.00
N GLY A 151 -2.62 -0.96 -12.35
CA GLY A 151 -1.50 -1.21 -13.27
C GLY A 151 -0.53 -2.27 -12.76
N GLN A 152 -0.19 -2.21 -11.48
CA GLN A 152 0.62 -3.24 -10.82
C GLN A 152 -0.08 -4.60 -10.81
N TRP A 153 -1.39 -4.66 -10.56
CA TRP A 153 -2.16 -5.89 -10.63
C TRP A 153 -2.16 -6.49 -12.04
N VAL A 154 -2.34 -5.68 -13.10
CA VAL A 154 -2.24 -6.17 -14.49
C VAL A 154 -0.86 -6.76 -14.78
N SER A 155 0.21 -6.10 -14.31
CA SER A 155 1.58 -6.63 -14.39
C SER A 155 1.69 -8.00 -13.70
N MET A 156 1.19 -8.13 -12.46
CA MET A 156 1.22 -9.39 -11.72
C MET A 156 0.48 -10.50 -12.47
N VAL A 157 -0.70 -10.18 -13.02
CA VAL A 157 -1.46 -11.12 -13.85
C VAL A 157 -0.66 -11.54 -15.07
N CYS A 158 -0.02 -10.62 -15.81
CA CYS A 158 0.80 -10.97 -16.97
C CYS A 158 2.03 -11.82 -16.62
N LEU A 159 2.69 -11.52 -15.50
CA LEU A 159 3.80 -12.33 -14.99
C LEU A 159 3.37 -13.78 -14.73
N LEU A 160 2.18 -13.97 -14.14
CA LEU A 160 1.61 -15.30 -13.89
C LEU A 160 1.09 -15.98 -15.16
N ASP A 161 0.42 -15.23 -16.03
CA ASP A 161 -0.20 -15.69 -17.27
C ASP A 161 0.79 -16.42 -18.18
N SER A 162 2.03 -15.92 -18.22
CA SER A 162 3.14 -16.48 -19.00
C SER A 162 3.48 -17.93 -18.62
N SER A 163 3.17 -18.36 -17.40
CA SER A 163 3.48 -19.69 -16.86
C SER A 163 2.32 -20.70 -16.93
N ILE A 164 1.11 -20.22 -17.24
CA ILE A 164 -0.08 -21.07 -17.33
C ILE A 164 -0.39 -21.29 -18.82
N HIS A 165 0.17 -22.36 -19.39
CA HIS A 165 0.10 -22.62 -20.83
C HIS A 165 -1.28 -23.07 -21.33
N ASP A 166 -2.06 -23.79 -20.53
CA ASP A 166 -3.43 -24.18 -20.91
C ASP A 166 -4.40 -23.02 -20.63
N PRO A 167 -5.00 -22.40 -21.67
CA PRO A 167 -5.97 -21.32 -21.49
C PRO A 167 -7.21 -21.73 -20.70
N LYS A 168 -7.54 -23.03 -20.63
CA LYS A 168 -8.69 -23.52 -19.83
C LYS A 168 -8.43 -23.48 -18.33
N LEU A 169 -7.17 -23.36 -17.90
CA LEU A 169 -6.79 -23.30 -16.49
C LEU A 169 -6.70 -21.87 -15.94
N LYS A 170 -7.07 -20.87 -16.73
CA LYS A 170 -7.03 -19.46 -16.34
C LYS A 170 -8.21 -18.69 -16.89
N TYR A 171 -8.76 -17.77 -16.11
CA TYR A 171 -9.77 -16.83 -16.61
C TYR A 171 -9.81 -15.57 -15.75
N MET A 172 -10.41 -14.53 -16.32
CA MET A 172 -10.71 -13.28 -15.63
C MET A 172 -12.22 -13.14 -15.47
N HIS A 173 -12.65 -12.70 -14.30
CA HIS A 173 -14.05 -12.50 -13.98
C HIS A 173 -14.25 -11.19 -13.21
N ASN A 174 -15.29 -10.45 -13.57
CA ASN A 174 -15.66 -9.21 -12.90
C ASN A 174 -16.77 -9.51 -11.87
N ASN A 175 -16.40 -9.52 -10.60
CA ASN A 175 -17.29 -9.74 -9.46
C ASN A 175 -17.96 -8.41 -9.08
N GLY A 176 -18.96 -8.00 -9.86
CA GLY A 176 -19.59 -6.68 -9.71
C GLY A 176 -18.77 -5.56 -10.34
N SER A 177 -19.05 -4.30 -9.98
CA SER A 177 -18.38 -3.15 -10.59
C SER A 177 -16.93 -3.00 -10.12
N ASN A 178 -16.64 -3.27 -8.84
CA ASN A 178 -15.41 -2.80 -8.20
C ASN A 178 -14.32 -3.88 -8.04
N LEU A 179 -14.64 -5.17 -8.19
CA LEU A 179 -13.70 -6.29 -7.98
C LEU A 179 -13.46 -7.04 -9.29
N ILE A 180 -12.21 -7.06 -9.74
CA ILE A 180 -11.76 -7.85 -10.90
C ILE A 180 -10.89 -9.00 -10.39
N THR A 181 -11.18 -10.22 -10.81
CA THR A 181 -10.55 -11.44 -10.30
C THR A 181 -9.90 -12.22 -11.43
N PHE A 182 -8.59 -12.41 -11.38
CA PHE A 182 -7.88 -13.43 -12.15
C PHE A 182 -7.84 -14.73 -11.35
N LYS A 183 -8.22 -15.85 -11.99
CA LYS A 183 -8.24 -17.19 -11.38
C LYS A 183 -7.26 -18.11 -12.09
N ALA A 184 -6.41 -18.78 -11.32
CA ALA A 184 -5.53 -19.85 -11.77
C ALA A 184 -6.04 -21.19 -11.22
N LEU A 185 -6.80 -21.92 -12.03
CA LEU A 185 -7.60 -23.08 -11.60
C LEU A 185 -6.73 -24.24 -11.09
N GLY A 186 -5.59 -24.52 -11.72
CA GLY A 186 -4.68 -25.59 -11.29
C GLY A 186 -4.08 -25.39 -9.88
N TYR A 187 -4.13 -24.16 -9.37
CA TYR A 187 -3.67 -23.79 -8.03
C TYR A 187 -4.83 -23.47 -7.08
N ASN A 188 -6.06 -23.39 -7.59
CA ASN A 188 -7.19 -22.83 -6.86
C ASN A 188 -6.83 -21.47 -6.21
N ALA A 189 -6.12 -20.62 -6.96
CA ALA A 189 -5.62 -19.33 -6.51
C ALA A 189 -6.38 -18.18 -7.20
N SER A 190 -6.56 -17.05 -6.51
CA SER A 190 -6.92 -15.79 -7.17
C SER A 190 -5.97 -14.64 -6.87
N VAL A 191 -5.81 -13.81 -7.91
CA VAL A 191 -5.14 -12.52 -7.84
C VAL A 191 -6.14 -11.46 -8.29
N GLU A 192 -6.49 -10.55 -7.39
CA GLU A 192 -7.67 -9.71 -7.50
C GLU A 192 -7.29 -8.24 -7.42
N PHE A 193 -8.08 -7.38 -8.05
CA PHE A 193 -7.99 -5.94 -7.91
C PHE A 193 -9.34 -5.38 -7.45
N TYR A 194 -9.33 -4.62 -6.36
CA TYR A 194 -10.48 -3.87 -5.88
C TYR A 194 -10.26 -2.37 -6.04
N TRP A 195 -11.19 -1.70 -6.72
CA TRP A 195 -11.19 -0.25 -6.89
C TRP A 195 -11.61 0.47 -5.61
N ALA A 196 -10.63 1.09 -4.94
CA ALA A 196 -10.82 1.94 -3.78
C ALA A 196 -9.74 3.04 -3.77
N PRO A 197 -9.79 4.01 -4.70
CA PRO A 197 -8.67 4.91 -4.97
C PRO A 197 -8.29 5.80 -3.78
N LEU A 198 -9.24 6.05 -2.87
CA LEU A 198 -9.05 6.80 -1.64
C LEU A 198 -9.14 5.89 -0.39
N LEU A 199 -9.12 4.57 -0.57
CA LEU A 199 -9.32 3.49 0.43
C LEU A 199 -10.67 3.53 1.15
N VAL A 200 -10.98 4.64 1.81
CA VAL A 200 -12.28 4.95 2.41
C VAL A 200 -13.34 5.19 1.34
N GLU A 201 -14.61 5.14 1.73
CA GLU A 201 -15.72 5.42 0.83
C GLU A 201 -15.65 6.84 0.27
N SER A 202 -15.98 6.97 -1.01
CA SER A 202 -15.94 8.22 -1.75
C SER A 202 -17.00 8.30 -2.83
N ASN A 203 -17.26 9.49 -3.34
CA ASN A 203 -18.11 9.65 -4.53
C ASN A 203 -17.44 9.13 -5.82
N SER A 204 -16.20 8.65 -5.73
CA SER A 204 -15.38 8.23 -6.85
C SER A 204 -15.10 6.71 -6.85
N ASP A 205 -15.92 5.95 -6.13
CA ASP A 205 -15.81 4.48 -5.98
C ASP A 205 -16.40 3.68 -7.15
N ASP A 206 -16.93 4.33 -8.19
CA ASP A 206 -17.33 3.68 -9.44
C ASP A 206 -16.13 3.64 -10.43
N PRO A 207 -15.59 2.46 -10.78
CA PRO A 207 -14.39 2.37 -11.62
C PRO A 207 -14.58 2.85 -13.06
N THR A 208 -15.81 3.17 -13.48
CA THR A 208 -16.12 3.77 -14.79
C THR A 208 -16.47 5.25 -14.63
N ASN A 209 -17.39 5.58 -13.73
CA ASN A 209 -17.97 6.92 -13.55
C ASN A 209 -17.38 7.66 -12.33
N HIS A 210 -16.05 7.72 -12.23
CA HIS A 210 -15.33 8.33 -11.09
C HIS A 210 -14.68 9.68 -11.39
N ARG A 211 -14.74 10.16 -12.64
CA ARG A 211 -14.13 11.44 -13.03
C ARG A 211 -15.07 12.59 -12.67
N LEU A 212 -15.10 12.92 -11.38
CA LEU A 212 -15.94 13.99 -10.85
C LEU A 212 -15.10 15.27 -10.63
N PRO A 213 -15.68 16.47 -10.88
CA PRO A 213 -14.99 17.74 -10.63
C PRO A 213 -14.58 17.92 -9.16
N GLU A 214 -15.47 17.51 -8.24
CA GLU A 214 -15.25 17.56 -6.80
C GLU A 214 -15.16 16.12 -6.25
N ARG A 215 -14.08 15.84 -5.51
CA ARG A 215 -13.89 14.57 -4.81
C ARG A 215 -14.34 14.71 -3.37
N ILE A 216 -15.21 13.79 -2.95
CA ILE A 216 -15.75 13.74 -1.59
C ILE A 216 -15.37 12.41 -0.96
N VAL A 217 -14.75 12.47 0.21
CA VAL A 217 -14.38 11.29 1.01
C VAL A 217 -15.21 11.21 2.28
N ARG A 218 -15.60 10.00 2.66
CA ARG A 218 -16.16 9.68 3.96
C ARG A 218 -15.05 9.09 4.82
N SER A 219 -14.26 9.96 5.46
CA SER A 219 -13.01 9.55 6.10
C SER A 219 -13.16 8.49 7.20
N GLN A 220 -14.35 8.31 7.76
CA GLN A 220 -14.66 7.32 8.81
C GLN A 220 -15.39 6.07 8.30
N SER A 221 -15.44 5.83 6.99
CA SER A 221 -16.21 4.75 6.38
C SER A 221 -15.32 3.92 5.46
N ILE A 222 -15.09 2.65 5.78
CA ILE A 222 -14.29 1.72 4.96
C ILE A 222 -14.94 0.33 4.86
N GLU A 223 -15.91 0.04 5.71
CA GLU A 223 -16.51 -1.27 5.92
C GLU A 223 -17.20 -1.79 4.66
N LYS A 224 -17.82 -0.91 3.88
CA LYS A 224 -18.43 -1.28 2.59
C LYS A 224 -17.39 -1.87 1.64
N HIS A 225 -16.21 -1.26 1.54
CA HIS A 225 -15.12 -1.74 0.70
C HIS A 225 -14.48 -2.99 1.28
N ALA A 226 -14.17 -2.94 2.58
CA ALA A 226 -13.44 -3.97 3.28
C ALA A 226 -14.06 -5.37 3.17
N ARG A 227 -15.39 -5.46 3.11
CA ARG A 227 -16.11 -6.74 2.91
C ARG A 227 -15.60 -7.57 1.73
N ALA A 228 -15.02 -6.94 0.70
CA ALA A 228 -14.49 -7.65 -0.46
C ALA A 228 -13.14 -8.34 -0.21
N TRP A 229 -12.38 -7.89 0.80
CA TRP A 229 -10.98 -8.29 1.01
C TRP A 229 -10.64 -8.73 2.44
N THR A 230 -11.60 -8.69 3.39
CA THR A 230 -11.38 -9.06 4.81
C THR A 230 -10.73 -10.44 4.99
N ASP A 231 -11.09 -11.41 4.15
CA ASP A 231 -10.63 -12.80 4.26
C ASP A 231 -9.41 -13.12 3.38
N ALA A 232 -8.81 -12.12 2.71
CA ALA A 232 -7.65 -12.32 1.85
C ALA A 232 -6.41 -12.82 2.63
N ASP A 233 -5.58 -13.61 1.96
CA ASP A 233 -4.32 -14.12 2.52
C ASP A 233 -3.16 -13.15 2.31
N ILE A 234 -3.23 -12.32 1.26
CA ILE A 234 -2.28 -11.25 0.96
C ILE A 234 -3.05 -10.01 0.54
N LEU A 235 -2.82 -8.89 1.22
CA LEU A 235 -3.38 -7.58 0.87
C LEU A 235 -2.26 -6.63 0.44
N VAL A 236 -2.45 -5.98 -0.71
CA VAL A 236 -1.50 -5.01 -1.27
C VAL A 236 -2.23 -3.70 -1.48
N PHE A 237 -2.03 -2.75 -0.59
CA PHE A 237 -2.68 -1.44 -0.64
C PHE A 237 -1.84 -0.41 -1.39
N ASN A 238 -2.49 0.52 -2.09
CA ASN A 238 -1.92 1.83 -2.42
C ASN A 238 -3.01 2.90 -2.31
N SER A 239 -2.60 4.14 -2.10
CA SER A 239 -3.45 5.31 -2.35
C SER A 239 -2.60 6.57 -2.33
N TYR A 240 -2.49 7.27 -3.46
CA TYR A 240 -1.69 8.50 -3.51
C TYR A 240 -2.22 9.54 -4.50
N LEU A 241 -2.28 9.19 -5.79
CA LEU A 241 -2.43 10.14 -6.89
C LEU A 241 -3.66 11.05 -6.71
N TRP A 242 -4.74 10.47 -6.17
CA TRP A 242 -6.03 11.14 -6.08
C TRP A 242 -6.15 12.12 -4.92
N TRP A 243 -5.25 12.01 -3.95
CA TRP A 243 -5.16 12.95 -2.84
C TRP A 243 -4.44 14.24 -3.24
N ARG A 244 -3.68 14.27 -4.35
CA ARG A 244 -2.92 15.45 -4.83
C ARG A 244 -3.83 16.61 -5.28
N ARG A 245 -4.58 17.18 -4.35
CA ARG A 245 -5.46 18.33 -4.47
C ARG A 245 -5.18 19.23 -3.25
N PRO A 246 -5.16 20.56 -3.39
CA PRO A 246 -4.92 21.44 -2.23
C PRO A 246 -5.86 21.16 -1.05
N HIS A 247 -7.13 20.90 -1.36
CA HIS A 247 -8.18 20.54 -0.41
C HIS A 247 -8.99 19.37 -0.94
N ILE A 248 -9.50 18.56 -0.01
CA ILE A 248 -10.45 17.48 -0.25
C ILE A 248 -11.69 17.76 0.59
N LYS A 249 -12.87 17.54 0.02
CA LYS A 249 -14.12 17.65 0.74
C LYS A 249 -14.35 16.37 1.55
N VAL A 250 -14.44 16.53 2.86
CA VAL A 250 -14.67 15.43 3.82
C VAL A 250 -16.12 15.50 4.29
N LEU A 251 -16.80 14.36 4.21
CA LEU A 251 -18.17 14.15 4.68
C LEU A 251 -18.16 13.33 5.98
N TRP A 252 -18.73 13.91 7.05
CA TRP A 252 -19.13 13.17 8.26
C TRP A 252 -20.62 12.86 8.16
N GLY A 253 -20.97 11.58 8.08
CA GLY A 253 -22.33 11.10 7.78
C GLY A 253 -22.32 10.12 6.60
N SER A 254 -23.48 9.93 5.95
CA SER A 254 -23.60 9.18 4.69
C SER A 254 -23.97 10.08 3.51
N PHE A 255 -23.80 9.60 2.27
CA PHE A 255 -24.15 10.38 1.08
C PHE A 255 -25.66 10.64 0.96
N GLU A 256 -26.47 9.79 1.60
CA GLU A 256 -27.93 9.89 1.67
C GLU A 256 -28.42 10.74 2.85
N ASP A 257 -27.55 11.06 3.81
CA ASP A 257 -27.90 11.84 4.99
C ASP A 257 -27.99 13.33 4.66
N THR A 258 -29.19 13.89 4.75
CA THR A 258 -29.44 15.33 4.52
C THR A 258 -28.77 16.23 5.57
N ASN A 259 -28.41 15.68 6.73
CA ASN A 259 -27.71 16.38 7.80
C ASN A 259 -26.20 16.13 7.80
N GLY A 260 -25.66 15.47 6.76
CA GLY A 260 -24.24 15.21 6.61
C GLY A 260 -23.42 16.51 6.62
N ILE A 261 -22.34 16.52 7.38
CA ILE A 261 -21.48 17.70 7.52
C ILE A 261 -20.35 17.61 6.49
N TYR A 262 -20.26 18.60 5.62
CA TYR A 262 -19.18 18.73 4.64
C TYR A 262 -18.17 19.78 5.10
N LYS A 263 -16.88 19.48 5.03
CA LYS A 263 -15.81 20.47 5.20
C LYS A 263 -14.74 20.29 4.15
N GLU A 264 -14.19 21.40 3.68
CA GLU A 264 -12.93 21.38 2.96
C GLU A 264 -11.79 21.19 3.96
N VAL A 265 -10.96 20.20 3.72
CA VAL A 265 -9.83 19.84 4.58
C VAL A 265 -8.58 19.81 3.72
N GLU A 266 -7.49 20.35 4.23
CA GLU A 266 -6.19 20.33 3.54
C GLU A 266 -5.75 18.91 3.21
N MET A 267 -5.04 18.77 2.08
CA MET A 267 -4.55 17.50 1.53
C MET A 267 -4.01 16.53 2.60
N ILE A 268 -2.97 16.94 3.31
CA ILE A 268 -2.25 16.08 4.27
C ILE A 268 -3.20 15.63 5.38
N ARG A 269 -4.00 16.55 5.91
CA ARG A 269 -4.94 16.23 6.98
C ARG A 269 -6.05 15.28 6.53
N SER A 270 -6.55 15.45 5.30
CA SER A 270 -7.54 14.53 4.74
C SER A 270 -6.98 13.12 4.55
N TYR A 271 -5.71 13.01 4.13
CA TYR A 271 -5.00 11.75 3.97
C TYR A 271 -4.73 11.05 5.30
N GLU A 272 -4.31 11.79 6.32
CA GLU A 272 -4.17 11.30 7.70
C GLU A 272 -5.48 10.70 8.23
N LEU A 273 -6.61 11.38 8.02
CA LEU A 273 -7.91 10.90 8.50
C LEU A 273 -8.29 9.57 7.83
N ALA A 274 -8.07 9.43 6.52
CA ALA A 274 -8.37 8.20 5.80
C ALA A 274 -7.43 7.04 6.19
N LEU A 275 -6.12 7.30 6.33
CA LEU A 275 -5.17 6.29 6.78
C LEU A 275 -5.38 5.90 8.25
N LYS A 276 -5.87 6.82 9.08
CA LYS A 276 -6.29 6.48 10.44
C LYS A 276 -7.40 5.43 10.42
N THR A 277 -8.46 5.66 9.65
CA THR A 277 -9.56 4.69 9.51
C THR A 277 -9.13 3.38 8.87
N TRP A 278 -8.25 3.40 7.87
CA TRP A 278 -7.65 2.19 7.32
C TRP A 278 -6.85 1.42 8.38
N SER A 279 -6.03 2.10 9.17
CA SER A 279 -5.21 1.47 10.22
C SER A 279 -6.07 0.89 11.35
N ASP A 280 -7.12 1.60 11.77
CA ASP A 280 -8.03 1.13 12.80
C ASP A 280 -8.82 -0.10 12.30
N TRP A 281 -9.20 -0.13 11.02
CA TRP A 281 -9.81 -1.30 10.41
C TRP A 281 -8.87 -2.52 10.39
N LEU A 282 -7.60 -2.34 10.00
CA LEU A 282 -6.62 -3.42 9.97
C LEU A 282 -6.44 -4.06 11.36
N GLU A 283 -6.33 -3.22 12.39
CA GLU A 283 -6.15 -3.68 13.77
C GLU A 283 -7.30 -4.56 14.26
N ILE A 284 -8.53 -4.20 13.91
CA ILE A 284 -9.74 -4.85 14.42
C ILE A 284 -10.11 -6.09 13.59
N GLN A 285 -9.98 -6.01 12.26
CA GLN A 285 -10.63 -6.95 11.35
C GLN A 285 -9.67 -7.97 10.72
N VAL A 286 -8.37 -7.67 10.62
CA VAL A 286 -7.43 -8.57 9.96
C VAL A 286 -6.92 -9.65 10.89
N ASN A 287 -6.93 -10.89 10.40
CA ASN A 287 -6.26 -12.00 11.07
C ASN A 287 -4.75 -11.93 10.85
N ARG A 288 -4.03 -11.34 11.83
CA ARG A 288 -2.57 -11.16 11.82
C ARG A 288 -1.76 -12.47 11.69
N ASN A 289 -2.35 -13.63 12.00
CA ASN A 289 -1.69 -14.93 11.88
C ASN A 289 -1.84 -15.55 10.48
N LYS A 290 -2.75 -15.01 9.66
CA LYS A 290 -3.07 -15.52 8.32
C LYS A 290 -2.59 -14.56 7.23
N THR A 291 -2.91 -13.28 7.38
CA THR A 291 -2.85 -12.32 6.28
C THR A 291 -1.52 -11.58 6.27
N GLN A 292 -0.83 -11.60 5.13
CA GLN A 292 0.32 -10.71 4.88
C GLN A 292 -0.18 -9.36 4.36
N LEU A 293 0.34 -8.28 4.92
CA LEU A 293 -0.08 -6.91 4.61
C LEU A 293 1.06 -6.14 3.96
N PHE A 294 0.79 -5.53 2.81
CA PHE A 294 1.71 -4.69 2.07
C PHE A 294 1.10 -3.32 1.79
N PHE A 295 1.92 -2.29 1.81
CA PHE A 295 1.56 -0.95 1.34
C PHE A 295 2.59 -0.49 0.31
N MET A 296 2.15 -0.24 -0.92
CA MET A 296 2.97 0.29 -1.99
C MET A 296 3.13 1.79 -1.81
N SER A 297 4.37 2.28 -1.78
CA SER A 297 4.63 3.72 -1.69
C SER A 297 4.17 4.47 -2.95
N MET A 298 4.36 5.79 -2.97
CA MET A 298 3.87 6.66 -4.04
C MET A 298 4.52 6.31 -5.39
N SER A 299 3.69 6.12 -6.42
CA SER A 299 4.15 6.15 -7.81
C SER A 299 4.33 7.62 -8.24
N PRO A 300 5.51 8.01 -8.76
CA PRO A 300 5.77 9.36 -9.23
C PRO A 300 5.07 9.65 -10.56
N THR A 301 5.13 10.91 -10.99
CA THR A 301 4.60 11.41 -12.27
C THR A 301 5.66 12.24 -12.98
N HIS A 302 5.72 12.18 -14.31
CA HIS A 302 6.69 12.91 -15.12
C HIS A 302 6.00 13.92 -16.05
N GLU A 303 5.22 14.83 -15.46
CA GLU A 303 4.40 15.81 -16.18
C GLU A 303 5.16 17.06 -16.63
N ARG A 304 6.38 17.29 -16.13
CA ARG A 304 7.12 18.55 -16.24
C ARG A 304 8.60 18.32 -16.51
N ALA A 305 9.01 18.45 -17.77
CA ALA A 305 10.34 18.04 -18.18
C ALA A 305 11.48 18.95 -17.70
N GLU A 306 11.16 20.18 -17.27
CA GLU A 306 12.14 21.06 -16.63
C GLU A 306 12.68 20.50 -15.31
N GLU A 307 11.97 19.55 -14.68
CA GLU A 307 12.43 18.90 -13.43
C GLU A 307 13.71 18.07 -13.66
N TRP A 308 13.88 17.52 -14.86
CA TRP A 308 15.07 16.76 -15.27
C TRP A 308 15.93 17.48 -16.32
N GLY A 309 15.78 18.80 -16.45
CA GLY A 309 16.66 19.65 -17.25
C GLY A 309 16.28 19.82 -18.73
N ALA A 310 15.08 19.40 -19.14
CA ALA A 310 14.53 19.66 -20.47
C ALA A 310 13.68 20.95 -20.50
N SER A 311 13.06 21.24 -21.65
CA SER A 311 12.23 22.45 -21.83
C SER A 311 10.93 22.40 -21.02
N ASN A 312 10.43 23.57 -20.62
CA ASN A 312 9.25 23.73 -19.76
C ASN A 312 7.90 23.44 -20.46
N ASP A 313 7.90 23.31 -21.78
CA ASP A 313 6.75 22.96 -22.61
C ASP A 313 6.68 21.45 -22.95
N GLN A 314 7.62 20.67 -22.40
CA GLN A 314 7.73 19.23 -22.61
C GLN A 314 7.34 18.44 -21.37
N ASN A 315 7.01 17.16 -21.58
CA ASN A 315 6.75 16.17 -20.55
C ASN A 315 7.34 14.81 -20.97
N CYS A 316 6.83 13.71 -20.43
CA CYS A 316 7.31 12.35 -20.74
C CYS A 316 7.19 11.92 -22.22
N TYR A 317 6.58 12.69 -23.12
CA TYR A 317 6.28 12.26 -24.51
C TYR A 317 7.49 11.77 -25.30
N SER A 318 8.57 12.55 -25.30
CA SER A 318 9.76 12.28 -26.13
C SER A 318 10.86 11.53 -25.36
N GLU A 319 10.56 11.09 -24.13
CA GLU A 319 11.57 10.53 -23.24
C GLU A 319 11.82 9.05 -23.54
N THR A 320 13.08 8.72 -23.83
CA THR A 320 13.52 7.34 -24.16
C THR A 320 14.64 6.83 -23.24
N ASP A 321 15.22 7.72 -22.44
CA ASP A 321 16.30 7.43 -21.48
C ASP A 321 15.87 7.73 -20.05
N LEU A 322 16.56 7.11 -19.09
CA LEU A 322 16.38 7.33 -17.65
C LEU A 322 16.81 8.75 -17.23
N ILE A 323 16.38 9.16 -16.04
CA ILE A 323 17.05 10.23 -15.29
C ILE A 323 18.29 9.64 -14.61
N THR A 324 19.46 10.20 -14.89
CA THR A 324 20.75 9.71 -14.38
C THR A 324 21.24 10.43 -13.12
N LYS A 325 20.60 11.55 -12.75
CA LYS A 325 20.94 12.31 -11.54
C LYS A 325 20.57 11.49 -10.29
N GLU A 326 21.57 11.01 -9.58
CA GLU A 326 21.37 10.29 -8.33
C GLU A 326 20.62 11.15 -7.28
N GLY A 327 19.68 10.53 -6.58
CA GLY A 327 18.84 11.23 -5.59
C GLY A 327 17.83 12.21 -6.20
N TYR A 328 17.50 12.07 -7.50
CA TYR A 328 16.46 12.87 -8.13
C TYR A 328 15.09 12.66 -7.47
N THR A 329 14.40 13.76 -7.15
CA THR A 329 13.01 13.72 -6.65
C THR A 329 12.20 14.72 -7.45
N GLY A 330 11.11 14.26 -8.07
CA GLY A 330 10.18 15.12 -8.79
C GLY A 330 9.26 15.89 -7.84
N ARG A 331 8.68 17.00 -8.31
CA ARG A 331 7.70 17.78 -7.52
C ARG A 331 6.36 17.05 -7.39
N GLY A 332 6.11 16.05 -8.24
CA GLY A 332 4.92 15.22 -8.20
C GLY A 332 4.83 14.26 -7.03
N THR A 333 5.90 14.16 -6.24
CA THR A 333 6.10 13.25 -5.10
C THR A 333 6.20 14.09 -3.83
N ASP A 334 5.30 13.89 -2.86
CA ASP A 334 5.24 14.68 -1.63
C ASP A 334 5.75 13.86 -0.43
N PRO A 335 6.97 14.15 0.10
CA PRO A 335 7.51 13.45 1.25
C PRO A 335 6.63 13.53 2.50
N LYS A 336 5.82 14.59 2.65
CA LYS A 336 4.90 14.72 3.79
C LYS A 336 3.82 13.64 3.74
N MET A 337 3.32 13.30 2.54
CA MET A 337 2.35 12.21 2.38
C MET A 337 2.97 10.85 2.72
N MET A 338 4.22 10.59 2.32
CA MET A 338 4.92 9.38 2.77
C MET A 338 5.05 9.32 4.27
N LYS A 339 5.34 10.45 4.92
CA LYS A 339 5.49 10.47 6.36
C LYS A 339 4.21 10.05 7.08
N VAL A 340 3.05 10.41 6.54
CA VAL A 340 1.75 9.94 7.05
C VAL A 340 1.61 8.41 6.94
N VAL A 341 2.01 7.83 5.80
CA VAL A 341 1.99 6.36 5.62
C VAL A 341 2.93 5.68 6.60
N GLU A 342 4.18 6.15 6.69
CA GLU A 342 5.19 5.63 7.63
C GLU A 342 4.67 5.67 9.07
N ASN A 343 4.16 6.82 9.51
CA ASN A 343 3.62 6.96 10.86
C ASN A 343 2.45 6.00 11.11
N SER A 344 1.56 5.81 10.12
CA SER A 344 0.43 4.88 10.24
C SER A 344 0.90 3.42 10.35
N ILE A 345 1.93 3.04 9.60
CA ILE A 345 2.54 1.70 9.65
C ILE A 345 3.30 1.48 10.97
N ASP A 346 4.07 2.47 11.42
CA ASP A 346 4.81 2.39 12.69
C ASP A 346 3.83 2.27 13.87
N GLU A 347 2.74 3.03 13.86
CA GLU A 347 1.66 2.89 14.83
C GLU A 347 1.05 1.48 14.83
N LEU A 348 0.70 0.93 13.66
CA LEU A 348 0.21 -0.45 13.53
C LEU A 348 1.21 -1.47 14.09
N LYS A 349 2.50 -1.26 13.84
CA LYS A 349 3.58 -2.11 14.35
C LYS A 349 3.59 -2.14 15.88
N THR A 350 3.41 -1.00 16.55
CA THR A 350 3.30 -0.96 18.03
C THR A 350 2.09 -1.73 18.57
N ARG A 351 1.05 -1.91 17.75
CA ARG A 351 -0.17 -2.67 18.06
C ARG A 351 -0.10 -4.14 17.61
N GLY A 352 1.08 -4.56 17.13
CA GLY A 352 1.35 -5.93 16.70
C GLY A 352 0.73 -6.30 15.36
N ILE A 353 0.47 -5.32 14.49
CA ILE A 353 0.08 -5.51 13.09
C ILE A 353 1.26 -5.13 12.20
N LYS A 354 1.80 -6.12 11.48
CA LYS A 354 2.95 -5.91 10.60
C LYS A 354 2.47 -5.60 9.19
N VAL A 355 2.68 -4.37 8.75
CA VAL A 355 2.51 -3.95 7.34
C VAL A 355 3.88 -3.68 6.76
N GLU A 356 4.20 -4.35 5.66
CA GLU A 356 5.47 -4.16 4.94
C GLU A 356 5.29 -3.06 3.88
N MET A 357 6.10 -2.00 3.98
CA MET A 357 6.13 -0.98 2.94
C MET A 357 7.01 -1.43 1.78
N ILE A 358 6.46 -1.48 0.57
CA ILE A 358 7.23 -1.68 -0.66
C ILE A 358 7.54 -0.28 -1.21
N ASN A 359 8.74 0.22 -0.90
CA ASN A 359 9.17 1.57 -1.25
C ASN A 359 9.64 1.64 -2.72
N ILE A 360 8.70 1.90 -3.61
CA ILE A 360 8.89 2.00 -5.06
C ILE A 360 9.18 3.42 -5.54
N THR A 361 9.10 4.42 -4.67
CA THR A 361 9.04 5.83 -5.09
C THR A 361 10.33 6.27 -5.76
N GLN A 362 11.46 6.17 -5.06
CA GLN A 362 12.75 6.67 -5.56
C GLN A 362 13.22 5.93 -6.82
N LEU A 363 13.07 4.60 -6.87
CA LEU A 363 13.45 3.84 -8.06
C LEU A 363 12.57 4.21 -9.27
N SER A 364 11.29 4.54 -9.05
CA SER A 364 10.38 4.89 -10.14
C SER A 364 10.58 6.33 -10.63
N GLU A 365 11.13 7.22 -9.79
CA GLU A 365 11.46 8.61 -10.16
C GLU A 365 12.51 8.67 -11.27
N TYR A 366 13.34 7.64 -11.43
CA TYR A 366 14.31 7.61 -12.53
C TYR A 366 13.69 7.25 -13.88
N ARG A 367 12.44 6.80 -13.92
CA ARG A 367 11.85 6.08 -15.07
C ARG A 367 10.97 6.96 -15.97
N LYS A 368 11.38 8.19 -16.27
CA LYS A 368 10.59 9.13 -17.10
C LYS A 368 10.15 8.57 -18.46
N GLU A 369 10.91 7.64 -19.03
CA GLU A 369 10.64 6.97 -20.28
C GLU A 369 9.64 5.81 -20.16
N GLY A 370 9.35 5.31 -18.96
CA GLY A 370 8.49 4.14 -18.73
C GLY A 370 6.97 4.40 -18.89
N HIS A 371 6.57 5.65 -19.10
CA HIS A 371 5.17 6.05 -19.21
C HIS A 371 4.55 5.73 -20.59
N PRO A 372 3.23 5.48 -20.70
CA PRO A 372 2.55 5.32 -21.97
C PRO A 372 2.61 6.55 -22.86
N SER A 373 2.62 7.74 -22.25
CA SER A 373 2.47 8.99 -22.97
C SER A 373 1.22 8.92 -23.87
N ILE A 374 1.36 8.99 -25.20
CA ILE A 374 0.26 8.91 -26.16
C ILE A 374 -0.08 7.48 -26.56
N TYR A 375 0.81 6.52 -26.29
CA TYR A 375 0.75 5.14 -26.76
C TYR A 375 -0.16 4.29 -25.87
N ARG A 376 -1.43 4.67 -25.80
CA ARG A 376 -2.47 3.91 -25.11
C ARG A 376 -3.81 4.14 -25.77
N LYS A 377 -4.81 3.32 -25.41
CA LYS A 377 -6.19 3.59 -25.81
C LYS A 377 -6.66 4.95 -25.28
N GLN A 378 -7.08 5.79 -26.21
CA GLN A 378 -7.79 7.03 -25.93
C GLN A 378 -9.29 6.74 -25.97
N TRP A 379 -9.95 6.84 -24.81
CA TRP A 379 -11.40 6.56 -24.68
C TRP A 379 -12.25 7.73 -25.18
N GLU A 380 -11.67 8.93 -25.16
CA GLU A 380 -12.27 10.15 -25.69
C GLU A 380 -11.61 10.48 -27.02
N LYS A 381 -12.40 11.00 -27.97
CA LYS A 381 -11.89 11.41 -29.27
C LYS A 381 -11.04 12.66 -29.10
N LEU A 382 -9.77 12.59 -29.52
CA LEU A 382 -8.87 13.73 -29.54
C LEU A 382 -9.30 14.74 -30.62
N ASN A 383 -9.17 16.03 -30.31
CA ASN A 383 -9.38 17.11 -31.28
C ASN A 383 -8.09 17.42 -32.08
N GLU A 384 -8.19 18.27 -33.11
CA GLU A 384 -7.06 18.60 -34.00
C GLU A 384 -5.91 19.31 -33.26
N GLU A 385 -6.24 20.15 -32.27
CA GLU A 385 -5.25 20.85 -31.45
C GLU A 385 -4.45 19.84 -30.62
N GLN A 386 -5.12 18.88 -29.99
CA GLN A 386 -4.47 17.81 -29.24
C GLN A 386 -3.58 16.98 -30.16
N LEU A 387 -4.09 16.52 -31.31
CA LEU A 387 -3.32 15.72 -32.26
C LEU A 387 -2.08 16.44 -32.79
N SER A 388 -2.12 17.76 -32.92
CA SER A 388 -0.95 18.56 -33.32
C SER A 388 0.02 18.85 -32.18
N ASN A 389 -0.38 18.62 -30.91
CA ASN A 389 0.46 18.77 -29.72
C ASN A 389 0.37 17.53 -28.79
N PRO A 390 1.14 16.46 -29.06
CA PRO A 390 1.19 15.25 -28.24
C PRO A 390 1.43 15.45 -26.74
N ASN A 391 2.18 16.49 -26.37
CA ASN A 391 2.42 16.82 -24.96
C ASN A 391 1.09 17.11 -24.23
N SER A 392 0.09 17.70 -24.91
CA SER A 392 -1.19 18.11 -24.30
C SER A 392 -2.07 16.95 -23.80
N TYR A 393 -1.86 15.73 -24.32
CA TYR A 393 -2.67 14.55 -23.97
C TYR A 393 -1.83 13.33 -23.57
N SER A 394 -0.53 13.53 -23.34
CA SER A 394 0.39 12.50 -22.88
C SER A 394 0.07 12.06 -21.46
N ASP A 395 -0.05 10.76 -21.25
CA ASP A 395 -0.17 10.16 -19.93
C ASP A 395 1.21 9.94 -19.31
N CYS A 396 1.59 10.84 -18.41
CA CYS A 396 2.83 10.78 -17.64
C CYS A 396 2.60 10.35 -16.18
N ILE A 397 1.56 9.54 -15.96
CA ILE A 397 1.13 9.05 -14.66
C ILE A 397 1.21 7.53 -14.65
N HIS A 398 0.55 6.86 -15.58
CA HIS A 398 0.51 5.39 -15.66
C HIS A 398 1.77 4.84 -16.29
N TRP A 399 1.91 3.51 -16.37
CA TRP A 399 3.13 2.85 -16.83
C TRP A 399 2.84 1.89 -17.97
N CYS A 400 3.73 1.85 -18.96
CA CYS A 400 3.69 0.79 -19.97
C CYS A 400 3.93 -0.58 -19.33
N LEU A 401 3.33 -1.62 -19.93
CA LEU A 401 3.60 -3.02 -19.59
C LEU A 401 4.03 -3.82 -20.83
N PRO A 402 5.07 -4.67 -20.74
CA PRO A 402 5.98 -4.84 -19.59
C PRO A 402 6.78 -3.57 -19.30
N GLY A 403 7.21 -3.37 -18.05
CA GLY A 403 7.86 -2.13 -17.62
C GLY A 403 8.01 -1.98 -16.10
N VAL A 404 7.96 -0.74 -15.62
CA VAL A 404 8.24 -0.37 -14.23
C VAL A 404 7.42 -1.17 -13.18
N PRO A 405 6.11 -1.42 -13.37
CA PRO A 405 5.34 -2.21 -12.41
C PRO A 405 5.76 -3.68 -12.29
N ASP A 406 6.48 -4.23 -13.28
CA ASP A 406 7.03 -5.59 -13.17
C ASP A 406 8.07 -5.65 -12.05
N VAL A 407 8.94 -4.63 -11.96
CA VAL A 407 9.92 -4.51 -10.87
C VAL A 407 9.26 -4.28 -9.52
N TRP A 408 8.14 -3.55 -9.46
CA TRP A 408 7.36 -3.44 -8.22
C TRP A 408 6.88 -4.82 -7.76
N ASN A 409 6.48 -5.68 -8.70
CA ASN A 409 6.07 -7.04 -8.41
C ASN A 409 7.24 -7.99 -8.11
N GLU A 410 8.44 -7.75 -8.63
CA GLU A 410 9.66 -8.45 -8.19
C GLU A 410 10.02 -8.12 -6.73
N LEU A 411 9.92 -6.84 -6.34
CA LEU A 411 10.11 -6.40 -4.95
C LEU A 411 9.05 -7.00 -4.02
N LEU A 412 7.78 -6.94 -4.43
CA LEU A 412 6.69 -7.56 -3.69
C LEU A 412 6.87 -9.08 -3.57
N TYR A 413 7.28 -9.75 -4.65
CA TYR A 413 7.61 -11.17 -4.65
C TYR A 413 8.72 -11.48 -3.64
N ALA A 414 9.82 -10.72 -3.63
CA ALA A 414 10.89 -10.90 -2.66
C ALA A 414 10.37 -10.84 -1.21
N TYR A 415 9.51 -9.86 -0.92
CA TYR A 415 8.92 -9.67 0.41
C TYR A 415 7.88 -10.73 0.80
N ILE A 416 7.11 -11.26 -0.15
CA ILE A 416 6.18 -12.38 0.10
C ILE A 416 6.93 -13.63 0.60
N PHE A 417 8.15 -13.85 0.12
CA PHE A 417 9.01 -15.01 0.46
C PHE A 417 10.04 -14.72 1.55
N ARG A 418 10.06 -13.51 2.12
CA ARG A 418 11.02 -13.09 3.15
C ARG A 418 10.61 -13.51 4.57
N GLN A 419 9.37 -13.94 4.75
CA GLN A 419 8.77 -14.25 6.06
C GLN A 419 8.91 -15.71 6.47
#